data_AF-A0A9E5FKA9-F1
#
_entry.id   AF-A0A9E5FKA9-F1
#
_cell.length_a   1.000
_cell.length_b   1.000
_cell.length_c   1.000
_cell.angle_alpha   90.00
_cell.angle_beta   90.00
_cell.angle_gamma   90.00
#
_symmetry.space_group_name_H-M   'P 1'
#
loop_
_entity.id
_entity.type
_entity.pdbx_description
1 polymer ?
#
loop_
_entity_poly.entity_id
_entity_poly.type
_entity_poly.pdbx_seq_one_letter_code
_entity_poly.pdbx_strand_id
1 'polypeptide(L)'
;MTVVPGWVRDRNGAMAPFDLERLSRRLYQSARRLGPADPLLVRELAEGASLFLGQEGSAGRAWAIPDLVDAVARAVRELGQPGLAAAWLEEHGLLGED
;
A
#
# COMPACT_ATOMS: atom_id res chain seq x y z
N MET A 1 -21.60 0.74 -2.74
CA MET A 1 -20.78 1.41 -1.70
C MET A 1 -19.35 0.95 -1.91
N THR A 2 -18.42 1.89 -2.08
CA THR A 2 -17.00 1.57 -2.22
C THR A 2 -16.46 1.15 -0.85
N VAL A 3 -15.92 -0.07 -0.73
CA VAL A 3 -15.30 -0.53 0.52
C VAL A 3 -13.83 -0.14 0.48
N VAL A 4 -13.39 0.58 1.51
CA VAL A 4 -11.99 0.97 1.71
C VAL A 4 -11.50 0.39 3.05
N PRO A 5 -10.18 0.21 3.23
CA PRO A 5 -9.65 -0.32 4.48
C PRO A 5 -9.98 0.62 5.64
N GLY A 6 -10.40 0.06 6.77
CA GLY A 6 -10.76 0.86 7.94
C GLY A 6 -9.55 1.26 8.78
N TRP A 7 -8.70 0.28 9.10
CA TRP A 7 -7.68 0.43 10.14
C TRP A 7 -6.37 -0.24 9.74
N VAL A 8 -5.27 0.34 10.21
CA VAL A 8 -3.92 -0.21 10.14
C VAL A 8 -3.39 -0.34 11.57
N ARG A 9 -2.73 -1.46 11.86
CA ARG A 9 -2.11 -1.76 13.15
C ARG A 9 -0.60 -1.86 12.98
N ASP A 10 0.14 -1.10 13.80
CA ASP A 10 1.60 -1.16 13.83
C ASP A 10 2.12 -2.39 14.63
N ARG A 11 3.46 -2.52 14.73
CA ARG A 11 4.10 -3.62 15.45
C ARG A 11 3.89 -3.60 16.97
N ASN A 12 3.59 -2.42 17.53
CA ASN A 12 3.32 -2.24 18.96
C ASN A 12 1.83 -2.47 19.28
N GLY A 13 1.01 -2.77 18.28
CA GLY A 13 -0.43 -2.94 18.41
C GLY A 13 -1.22 -1.63 18.36
N ALA A 14 -0.57 -0.49 18.13
CA ALA A 14 -1.26 0.79 17.98
C ALA A 14 -2.06 0.81 16.68
N MET A 15 -3.30 1.30 16.75
CA MET A 15 -4.21 1.37 15.61
C MET A 15 -4.34 2.81 15.11
N ALA A 16 -4.33 2.97 13.79
CA ALA A 16 -4.61 4.23 13.12
C ALA A 16 -5.58 3.99 11.94
N PRO A 17 -6.37 4.99 11.54
CA PRO A 17 -7.15 4.91 10.32
C PRO A 17 -6.25 4.66 9.12
N PHE A 18 -6.73 3.91 8.13
CA PHE A 18 -6.04 3.82 6.85
C PHE A 18 -5.96 5.20 6.19
N ASP A 19 -4.77 5.58 5.74
CA ASP A 19 -4.48 6.91 5.17
C ASP A 19 -4.04 6.75 3.71
N LEU A 20 -4.99 7.02 2.80
CA LEU A 20 -4.77 6.95 1.35
C LEU A 20 -3.70 7.95 0.90
N GLU A 21 -3.64 9.13 1.50
CA GLU A 21 -2.63 10.14 1.16
C GLU A 21 -1.23 9.65 1.54
N ARG A 22 -1.11 8.99 2.70
CA ARG A 22 0.14 8.35 3.12
C ARG A 22 0.54 7.23 2.17
N LEU A 23 -0.40 6.38 1.76
CA LEU A 23 -0.12 5.33 0.76
C LEU A 23 0.38 5.94 -0.56
N SER A 24 -0.34 6.92 -1.10
CA SER A 24 0.03 7.62 -2.34
C SER A 24 1.43 8.23 -2.27
N ARG A 25 1.74 8.95 -1.18
CA ARG A 25 3.09 9.53 -0.98
C ARG A 25 4.19 8.48 -0.93
N ARG A 26 3.97 7.35 -0.26
CA ARG A 26 4.98 6.29 -0.16
C ARG A 26 5.16 5.56 -1.50
N LEU A 27 4.07 5.23 -2.21
CA LEU A 27 4.16 4.70 -3.57
C LEU A 27 4.91 5.65 -4.51
N TYR A 28 4.72 6.96 -4.35
CA TYR A 28 5.44 7.95 -5.14
C TYR A 28 6.94 7.92 -4.86
N GLN A 29 7.34 7.76 -3.59
CA GLN A 29 8.74 7.61 -3.19
C GLN A 29 9.35 6.35 -3.79
N SER A 30 8.66 5.20 -3.73
CA SER A 30 9.11 3.96 -4.35
C SER A 30 9.22 4.10 -5.88
N ALA A 31 8.23 4.72 -6.53
CA ALA A 31 8.23 4.96 -7.98
C ALA A 31 9.40 5.84 -8.44
N ARG A 32 9.75 6.86 -7.64
CA ARG A 32 10.88 7.76 -7.95
C ARG A 32 12.23 7.07 -7.96
N ARG A 33 12.36 5.89 -7.34
CA ARG A 33 13.59 5.08 -7.38
C ARG A 33 13.79 4.42 -8.75
N LEU A 34 12.70 4.23 -9.50
CA LEU A 34 12.72 3.62 -10.84
C LEU A 34 12.91 4.64 -11.95
N GLY A 35 12.75 5.94 -11.66
CA GLY A 35 12.89 7.04 -12.61
C GLY A 35 11.93 8.20 -12.31
N PRO A 36 11.72 9.13 -13.27
CA PRO A 36 10.67 10.13 -13.16
C PRO A 36 9.31 9.48 -12.92
N ALA A 37 8.63 9.87 -11.84
CA ALA A 37 7.32 9.34 -11.47
C ALA A 37 6.22 10.37 -11.75
N ASP A 38 5.15 9.93 -12.42
CA ASP A 38 3.94 10.72 -12.62
C ASP A 38 3.09 10.69 -11.34
N PRO A 39 2.87 11.85 -10.68
CA PRO A 39 2.11 11.91 -9.43
C PRO A 39 0.63 11.53 -9.62
N LEU A 40 0.03 11.78 -10.80
CA LEU A 40 -1.36 11.41 -11.06
C LEU A 40 -1.50 9.89 -11.17
N LEU A 41 -0.63 9.25 -11.96
CA LEU A 41 -0.62 7.79 -12.10
C LEU A 41 -0.44 7.10 -10.73
N VAL A 42 0.48 7.59 -9.91
CA VAL A 42 0.71 7.02 -8.57
C VAL A 42 -0.51 7.18 -7.67
N ARG A 43 -1.22 8.32 -7.77
CA ARG A 43 -2.45 8.53 -7.01
C ARG A 43 -3.53 7.53 -7.43
N GLU A 44 -3.72 7.34 -8.73
CA GLU A 44 -4.70 6.38 -9.26
C GLU A 44 -4.35 4.94 -8.84
N LEU A 45 -3.07 4.57 -8.82
CA LEU A 45 -2.61 3.27 -8.31
C LEU A 45 -2.89 3.11 -6.81
N ALA A 46 -2.68 4.16 -6.01
CA ALA A 46 -2.99 4.14 -4.59
C ALA A 46 -4.49 3.98 -4.32
N GLU A 47 -5.33 4.66 -5.11
CA GLU A 47 -6.78 4.52 -5.06
C GLU A 47 -7.21 3.11 -5.45
N GLY A 48 -6.69 2.58 -6.57
CA GLY A 48 -6.94 1.21 -6.99
C GLY A 48 -6.51 0.19 -5.94
N ALA A 49 -5.31 0.32 -5.37
CA ALA A 49 -4.83 -0.56 -4.32
C ALA A 49 -5.71 -0.50 -3.06
N SER A 50 -6.17 0.69 -2.66
CA SER A 50 -7.13 0.87 -1.57
C SER A 50 -8.43 0.10 -1.81
N LEU A 51 -8.96 0.12 -3.05
CA LEU A 51 -10.15 -0.66 -3.41
C LEU A 51 -9.92 -2.16 -3.24
N PHE A 52 -8.80 -2.69 -3.73
CA PHE A 52 -8.43 -4.10 -3.57
C PHE A 52 -8.34 -4.50 -2.09
N LEU A 53 -7.63 -3.70 -1.29
CA LEU A 53 -7.49 -3.90 0.15
C LEU A 53 -8.83 -3.85 0.89
N GLY A 54 -9.75 -2.99 0.46
CA GLY A 54 -11.10 -2.89 1.00
C GLY A 54 -11.98 -4.09 0.65
N GLN A 55 -11.77 -4.74 -0.49
CA GLN A 55 -12.48 -5.98 -0.83
C GLN A 55 -11.91 -7.20 -0.08
N GLU A 56 -10.60 -7.26 0.14
CA GLU A 56 -9.93 -8.37 0.85
C GLU A 56 -10.10 -8.26 2.38
N GLY A 57 -10.12 -7.04 2.91
CA GLY A 57 -10.35 -6.76 4.33
C GLY A 57 -11.83 -6.69 4.66
N SER A 58 -12.34 -7.59 5.51
CA SER A 58 -13.68 -7.44 6.09
C SER A 58 -13.78 -6.10 6.81
N ALA A 59 -14.88 -5.37 6.60
CA ALA A 59 -15.16 -4.12 7.30
C ALA A 59 -14.96 -4.30 8.82
N GLY A 60 -13.98 -3.58 9.38
CA GLY A 60 -13.62 -3.64 10.81
C GLY A 60 -12.35 -4.42 11.16
N ARG A 61 -11.73 -5.16 10.22
CA ARG A 61 -10.41 -5.77 10.45
C ARG A 61 -9.29 -4.75 10.23
N ALA A 62 -8.34 -4.67 11.16
CA ALA A 62 -7.13 -3.89 10.96
C ALA A 62 -6.07 -4.69 10.21
N TRP A 63 -5.45 -4.05 9.22
CA TRP A 63 -4.29 -4.59 8.52
C TRP A 63 -3.05 -4.44 9.39
N ALA A 64 -2.33 -5.54 9.67
CA ALA A 64 -0.99 -5.42 10.21
C ALA A 64 -0.06 -4.84 9.12
N ILE A 65 0.93 -4.04 9.49
CA ILE A 65 1.83 -3.40 8.50
C ILE A 65 2.48 -4.41 7.53
N PRO A 66 3.00 -5.58 7.97
CA PRO A 66 3.56 -6.56 7.04
C PRO A 66 2.54 -7.05 6.01
N ASP A 67 1.34 -7.46 6.47
CA ASP A 67 0.25 -7.89 5.60
C ASP A 67 -0.18 -6.78 4.63
N LEU A 68 -0.22 -5.53 5.11
CA LEU A 68 -0.55 -4.36 4.29
C LEU A 68 0.47 -4.14 3.17
N VAL A 69 1.76 -4.27 3.49
CA VAL A 69 2.85 -4.11 2.52
C VAL A 69 2.72 -5.13 1.41
N ASP A 70 2.50 -6.41 1.76
CA ASP A 70 2.33 -7.48 0.78
C ASP A 70 1.08 -7.31 -0.07
N ALA A 71 -0.03 -6.91 0.55
CA ALA A 71 -1.29 -6.70 -0.16
C ALA A 71 -1.24 -5.48 -1.09
N VAL A 72 -0.57 -4.39 -0.69
CA VAL A 72 -0.28 -3.25 -1.58
C VAL A 72 0.57 -3.69 -2.77
N ALA A 73 1.66 -4.43 -2.54
CA ALA A 73 2.52 -4.92 -3.61
C ALA A 73 1.74 -5.79 -4.61
N ARG A 74 0.91 -6.69 -4.09
CA ARG A 74 0.02 -7.52 -4.91
C ARG A 74 -0.90 -6.66 -5.75
N ALA A 75 -1.65 -5.73 -5.12
CA ALA A 75 -2.60 -4.88 -5.83
C ALA A 75 -1.91 -4.03 -6.92
N VAL A 76 -0.76 -3.42 -6.63
CA VAL A 76 0.01 -2.63 -7.61
C VAL A 76 0.48 -3.49 -8.78
N ARG A 77 0.87 -4.75 -8.53
CA ARG A 77 1.23 -5.70 -9.58
C ARG A 77 0.02 -6.08 -10.44
N GLU A 78 -1.13 -6.37 -9.84
CA GLU A 78 -2.38 -6.68 -10.58
C GLU A 78 -2.88 -5.49 -11.40
N LEU A 79 -2.55 -4.26 -10.98
CA LEU A 79 -2.81 -3.02 -11.72
C LEU A 79 -1.77 -2.75 -12.84
N GLY A 80 -0.88 -3.70 -13.12
CA GLY A 80 0.06 -3.65 -14.25
C GLY A 80 1.38 -2.94 -13.97
N GLN A 81 1.75 -2.74 -12.70
CA GLN A 81 2.98 -2.05 -12.30
C GLN A 81 3.95 -2.96 -11.53
N PRO A 82 4.44 -4.07 -12.13
CA PRO A 82 5.28 -5.06 -11.42
C PRO A 82 6.61 -4.48 -10.92
N GLY A 83 7.21 -3.55 -11.66
CA GLY A 83 8.45 -2.88 -11.22
C GLY A 83 8.25 -2.04 -9.96
N LEU A 84 7.13 -1.31 -9.86
CA LEU A 84 6.78 -0.54 -8.67
C LEU A 84 6.44 -1.45 -7.48
N ALA A 85 5.74 -2.55 -7.74
CA ALA A 85 5.46 -3.55 -6.70
C ALA A 85 6.76 -4.12 -6.10
N ALA A 86 7.77 -4.41 -6.94
CA ALA A 86 9.08 -4.85 -6.46
C ALA A 86 9.79 -3.76 -5.65
N ALA A 87 9.87 -2.52 -6.18
CA ALA A 87 10.50 -1.41 -5.47
C ALA A 87 9.84 -1.10 -4.11
N TRP A 88 8.52 -1.22 -4.03
CA TRP A 88 7.76 -1.10 -2.79
C TRP A 88 8.19 -2.18 -1.78
N LEU A 89 8.25 -3.44 -2.20
CA LEU A 89 8.71 -4.55 -1.35
C LEU A 89 10.17 -4.39 -0.93
N GLU A 90 11.06 -3.90 -1.77
CA GLU A 90 12.45 -3.64 -1.37
C GLU A 90 12.54 -2.55 -0.30
N GLU A 91 11.75 -1.48 -0.43
CA GLU A 91 11.71 -0.38 0.54
C GLU A 91 11.11 -0.81 1.90
N HIS A 92 10.19 -1.79 1.89
CA HIS A 92 9.41 -2.17 3.07
C HIS A 92 9.72 -3.57 3.62
N GLY A 93 10.41 -4.40 2.84
CA GLY A 93 10.81 -5.78 3.14
C GLY A 93 12.21 -5.89 3.77
N LEU A 94 13.00 -4.81 3.76
CA LEU A 94 14.20 -4.68 4.61
C LEU A 94 13.86 -4.34 6.07
N LEU A 95 12.58 -4.23 6.44
CA LEU A 95 12.12 -4.07 7.83
C LEU A 95 11.65 -5.40 8.46
N GLY A 96 12.11 -6.53 7.89
CA GLY A 96 11.98 -7.87 8.45
C GLY A 96 13.15 -8.30 9.34
N GLU A 97 14.18 -7.46 9.52
CA GLU A 97 15.28 -7.68 10.46
C GLU A 97 15.49 -6.40 11.29
N ASP A 98 14.72 -6.25 12.38
CA ASP A 98 15.04 -5.53 13.65
C ASP A 98 13.80 -5.39 14.57
#